data_AF-A0A7L5DYM8-F1
#
_entry.id   AF-A0A7L5DYM8-F1
#
_cell.length_a   1.000
_cell.length_b   1.000
_cell.length_c   1.000
_cell.angle_alpha   90.00
_cell.angle_beta   90.00
_cell.angle_gamma   90.00
#
_symmetry.space_group_name_H-M   'P 1'
#
loop_
_entity.id
_entity.type
_entity.pdbx_description
1 polymer ?
#
loop_
_entity_poly.entity_id
_entity_poly.type
_entity_poly.pdbx_seq_one_letter_code
_entity_poly.pdbx_strand_id
1 'polypeptide(L)'
;MKPGDKVICINDKIDPDKAEEIRRDFEIWITRDKEYTIREILDNDGIATGILLEEVHNFPKFFRLINRYQEPAFAIWRFRKLSYATTEQAEEVSEELVEVGSPGKERKQES
;
A
#
# COMPACT_ATOMS: atom_id res chain seq x y z
N MET A 1 -4.57 7.79 -1.57
CA MET A 1 -5.00 6.38 -1.70
C MET A 1 -6.53 6.37 -1.82
N LYS A 2 -7.13 5.37 -2.45
CA LYS A 2 -8.59 5.20 -2.59
C LYS A 2 -8.98 3.71 -2.51
N PRO A 3 -10.26 3.36 -2.28
CA PRO A 3 -10.73 2.00 -2.41
C PRO A 3 -10.29 1.34 -3.74
N GLY A 4 -9.89 0.08 -3.68
CA GLY A 4 -9.31 -0.69 -4.78
C GLY A 4 -7.80 -0.50 -4.99
N ASP A 5 -7.16 0.52 -4.40
CA ASP A 5 -5.70 0.66 -4.47
C ASP A 5 -5.03 -0.51 -3.72
N LYS A 6 -4.00 -1.10 -4.35
CA LYS A 6 -3.07 -2.00 -3.67
C LYS A 6 -2.04 -1.22 -2.86
N VAL A 7 -1.75 -1.71 -1.66
CA VAL A 7 -0.81 -1.10 -0.73
C VAL A 7 0.06 -2.17 -0.07
N ILE A 8 1.27 -1.81 0.33
CA ILE A 8 2.13 -2.66 1.16
C ILE A 8 2.23 -2.08 2.58
N CYS A 9 2.15 -2.93 3.58
CA CYS A 9 2.36 -2.53 4.97
C CYS A 9 3.84 -2.22 5.23
N ILE A 10 4.16 -0.97 5.56
CA ILE A 10 5.51 -0.51 5.88
C ILE A 10 5.75 -0.32 7.37
N ASN A 11 4.68 -0.33 8.19
CA ASN A 11 4.77 -0.21 9.64
C ASN A 11 3.63 -0.93 10.36
N ASP A 12 3.94 -2.12 10.87
CA ASP A 12 3.07 -2.96 11.70
C ASP A 12 3.33 -2.79 13.21
N LYS A 13 4.20 -1.87 13.63
CA LYS A 13 4.52 -1.70 15.05
C LYS A 13 3.31 -1.19 15.81
N ILE A 14 3.07 -1.81 16.96
CA ILE A 14 2.09 -1.38 17.96
C ILE A 14 2.84 -0.57 19.00
N ASP A 15 2.30 0.60 19.34
CA ASP A 15 2.80 1.42 20.44
C ASP A 15 2.68 0.62 21.75
N PRO A 16 3.78 0.37 22.48
CA PRO A 16 3.78 -0.47 23.68
C PRO A 16 2.76 0.00 24.74
N ASP A 17 2.56 1.32 24.87
CA ASP A 17 1.64 1.90 25.85
C ASP A 17 0.17 1.66 25.49
N LYS A 18 -0.12 1.36 24.23
CA LYS A 18 -1.47 1.09 23.70
C LYS A 18 -1.66 -0.37 23.31
N ALA A 19 -0.69 -1.22 23.61
CA ALA A 19 -0.64 -2.56 23.02
C ALA A 19 -1.72 -3.50 23.54
N GLU A 20 -2.18 -3.31 24.78
CA GLU A 20 -3.29 -4.08 25.34
C GLU A 20 -4.63 -3.70 24.67
N GLU A 21 -4.92 -2.41 24.59
CA GLU A 21 -6.13 -1.90 23.93
C GLU A 21 -6.17 -2.30 22.45
N ILE A 22 -5.07 -2.09 21.72
CA ILE A 22 -4.99 -2.42 20.30
C ILE A 22 -5.21 -3.92 20.07
N ARG A 23 -4.62 -4.80 20.87
CA ARG A 23 -4.81 -6.26 20.71
C ARG A 23 -6.20 -6.74 21.11
N ARG A 24 -6.90 -5.99 21.97
CA ARG A 24 -8.30 -6.30 22.32
C ARG A 24 -9.26 -5.87 21.21
N ASP A 25 -8.96 -4.74 20.58
CA ASP A 25 -9.84 -4.14 19.58
C ASP A 25 -9.61 -4.75 18.19
N PHE A 26 -8.36 -5.11 17.85
CA PHE A 26 -7.98 -5.77 16.60
C PHE A 26 -7.71 -7.26 16.83
N GLU A 27 -8.60 -8.11 16.33
CA GLU A 27 -8.43 -9.57 16.32
C GLU A 27 -7.38 -10.01 15.29
N ILE A 28 -7.34 -9.30 14.16
CA ILE A 28 -6.39 -9.51 13.08
C ILE A 28 -5.61 -8.21 12.88
N TRP A 29 -4.31 -8.29 13.12
CA TRP A 29 -3.37 -7.20 12.88
C TRP A 29 -2.70 -7.34 11.52
N ILE A 30 -2.28 -6.21 10.95
CA ILE A 30 -1.52 -6.17 9.69
C ILE A 30 -0.10 -6.72 9.88
N THR A 31 0.46 -7.26 8.81
CA THR A 31 1.80 -7.85 8.80
C THR A 31 2.72 -6.97 7.96
N ARG A 32 3.91 -6.65 8.46
CA ARG A 32 4.92 -5.93 7.67
C ARG A 32 5.21 -6.63 6.35
N ASP A 33 5.44 -5.83 5.30
CA ASP A 33 5.82 -6.27 3.95
C ASP A 33 4.76 -7.16 3.24
N LYS A 34 3.57 -7.30 3.82
CA LYS A 34 2.42 -7.92 3.17
C LYS A 34 1.65 -6.89 2.35
N GLU A 35 1.20 -7.32 1.17
CA GLU A 35 0.31 -6.55 0.30
C GLU A 35 -1.15 -6.69 0.74
N TYR A 36 -1.89 -5.60 0.57
CA TYR A 36 -3.30 -5.49 0.90
C TYR A 36 -4.02 -4.64 -0.14
N THR A 37 -5.34 -4.74 -0.16
CA THR A 37 -6.22 -3.95 -1.02
C THR A 37 -7.11 -3.09 -0.14
N ILE A 38 -7.18 -1.79 -0.41
CA ILE A 38 -8.06 -0.89 0.36
C ILE A 38 -9.51 -1.21 0.03
N ARG A 39 -10.29 -1.58 1.05
CA ARG A 39 -11.74 -1.78 0.95
C ARG A 39 -12.49 -0.46 1.10
N GLU A 40 -12.16 0.31 2.14
CA GLU A 40 -12.86 1.55 2.46
C GLU A 40 -11.91 2.56 3.14
N ILE A 41 -12.16 3.85 2.94
CA ILE A 41 -11.50 4.94 3.65
C ILE A 41 -12.53 5.60 4.55
N LEU A 42 -12.25 5.61 5.85
CA LEU A 42 -13.13 6.17 6.87
C LEU A 42 -12.62 7.53 7.30
N ASP A 43 -13.47 8.54 7.15
CA ASP A 43 -13.28 9.85 7.75
C ASP A 43 -13.86 9.84 9.17
N ASN A 44 -12.97 9.78 10.16
CA ASN A 44 -13.32 9.76 11.58
C ASN A 44 -13.51 11.19 12.10
N ASP A 45 -14.49 11.91 11.51
CA ASP A 45 -14.88 13.27 11.88
C ASP A 45 -13.71 14.28 11.82
N GLY A 46 -12.81 14.12 10.84
CA GLY A 46 -11.63 14.98 10.66
C GLY A 46 -10.49 14.71 11.67
N ILE A 47 -10.65 13.77 12.61
CA ILE A 47 -9.62 13.43 13.60
C ILE A 47 -8.51 12.58 12.99
N ALA A 48 -8.90 11.57 12.19
CA ALA A 48 -7.96 10.66 11.54
C ALA A 48 -8.59 9.95 10.33
N THR A 49 -7.80 9.80 9.26
CA THR A 49 -8.17 8.93 8.13
C THR A 49 -7.83 7.48 8.45
N GLY A 50 -8.86 6.66 8.65
CA GLY A 50 -8.74 5.22 8.82
C GLY A 50 -8.89 4.49 7.49
N ILE A 51 -8.22 3.36 7.31
CA ILE A 51 -8.41 2.47 6.16
C ILE A 51 -8.83 1.08 6.62
N LEU A 52 -9.79 0.51 5.89
CA LEU A 52 -10.16 -0.90 5.95
C LEU A 52 -9.56 -1.64 4.77
N LEU A 53 -9.22 -2.91 4.96
CA LEU A 53 -8.59 -3.76 3.96
C LEU A 53 -9.55 -4.89 3.55
N GLU A 54 -9.39 -5.42 2.35
CA GLU A 54 -10.15 -6.58 1.86
C GLU A 54 -9.69 -7.88 2.53
N GLU A 55 -8.40 -7.99 2.86
CA GLU A 55 -7.82 -9.22 3.40
C GLU A 55 -7.89 -9.28 4.94
N VAL A 56 -8.37 -8.22 5.59
CA VAL A 56 -8.44 -8.10 7.05
C VAL A 56 -9.79 -7.54 7.45
N HIS A 57 -10.56 -8.37 8.16
CA HIS A 57 -11.86 -8.01 8.72
C HIS A 57 -11.85 -8.20 10.23
N ASN A 58 -12.10 -7.13 10.97
CA ASN A 58 -12.26 -7.15 12.42
C ASN A 58 -13.72 -6.92 12.81
N PHE A 59 -14.14 -7.41 13.98
CA PHE A 59 -15.49 -7.13 14.46
C PHE A 59 -15.65 -5.66 14.85
N PRO A 60 -16.79 -5.03 14.52
CA PRO A 60 -17.08 -3.68 14.98
C PRO A 60 -17.03 -3.55 16.50
N LYS A 61 -16.36 -2.50 16.97
CA LYS A 61 -16.31 -2.11 18.40
C LYS A 61 -16.84 -0.70 18.56
N PHE A 62 -17.23 -0.35 19.78
CA PHE A 62 -17.64 1.00 20.10
C PHE A 62 -16.41 1.88 20.38
N PHE A 63 -16.16 2.86 19.52
CA PHE A 63 -15.06 3.81 19.67
C PHE A 63 -15.57 5.10 20.30
N ARG A 64 -15.13 5.37 21.55
CA ARG A 64 -15.53 6.57 22.30
C ARG A 64 -15.18 7.87 21.59
N LEU A 65 -14.04 7.90 20.89
CA LEU A 65 -13.51 9.10 20.22
C LEU A 65 -14.44 9.63 19.12
N ILE A 66 -15.10 8.72 18.40
CA ILE A 66 -16.05 9.02 17.30
C ILE A 66 -17.50 8.69 17.69
N ASN A 67 -17.74 8.30 18.94
CA ASN A 67 -19.04 7.95 19.51
C ASN A 67 -19.92 7.03 18.64
N ARG A 68 -19.33 6.02 17.99
CA ARG A 68 -20.05 5.07 17.12
C ARG A 68 -19.45 3.67 17.15
N TYR A 69 -20.24 2.70 16.72
CA TYR A 69 -19.75 1.36 16.39
C TYR A 69 -19.11 1.38 15.01
N GLN A 70 -17.89 0.89 14.91
CA GLN A 70 -17.14 0.82 13.65
C GLN A 70 -16.16 -0.34 13.70
N GLU A 71 -15.79 -0.87 12.54
CA GLU A 71 -14.63 -1.75 12.43
C GLU A 71 -13.34 -0.96 12.77
N PRO A 72 -12.41 -1.54 13.57
CA PRO A 72 -11.12 -0.92 13.82
C PRO A 72 -10.38 -0.66 12.51
N ALA A 73 -10.12 0.61 12.19
CA ALA A 73 -9.45 1.01 10.97
C ALA A 73 -7.96 1.29 11.22
N PHE A 74 -7.13 0.95 10.24
CA PHE A 74 -5.69 1.19 10.32
C PHE A 74 -5.37 2.63 9.90
N ALA A 75 -4.36 3.23 10.51
CA ALA A 75 -3.89 4.54 10.09
C ALA A 75 -3.18 4.47 8.73
N ILE A 76 -3.50 5.40 7.83
CA ILE A 76 -2.98 5.40 6.44
C ILE A 76 -1.44 5.40 6.35
N TRP A 77 -0.75 6.03 7.30
CA TRP A 77 0.71 6.11 7.34
C TRP A 77 1.40 4.75 7.54
N ARG A 78 0.67 3.71 7.94
CA ARG A 78 1.19 2.34 8.04
C ARG A 78 1.45 1.70 6.68
N PHE A 79 0.96 2.31 5.60
CA PHE A 79 0.97 1.73 4.27
C PHE A 79 1.65 2.64 3.25
N ARG A 80 2.20 2.00 2.23
CA ARG A 80 2.70 2.66 1.01
C ARG A 80 1.89 2.16 -0.18
N LYS A 81 1.45 3.08 -1.04
CA LYS A 81 0.72 2.73 -2.26
C LYS A 81 1.65 1.97 -3.20
N LEU A 82 1.18 0.84 -3.73
CA LEU A 82 1.83 0.14 -4.81
C LEU A 82 1.31 0.71 -6.14
N SER A 83 2.24 1.00 -7.04
CA SER A 83 1.95 1.37 -8.42
C SER A 83 2.48 0.24 -9.27
N TYR A 84 1.61 -0.67 -9.68
CA TYR A 84 1.95 -1.59 -10.75
C TYR A 84 1.84 -0.79 -12.04
N ALA A 85 2.89 -0.77 -12.85
CA ALA A 85 2.75 -0.32 -14.23
C ALA A 85 1.71 -1.22 -14.88
N THR A 86 0.49 -0.71 -15.09
CA THR A 86 -0.45 -1.37 -15.99
C THR A 86 0.24 -1.40 -17.35
N THR A 87 0.28 -2.56 -17.99
CA THR A 87 0.91 -2.74 -19.31
C THR A 87 0.40 -1.73 -20.35
N GLU A 88 -0.77 -1.14 -20.13
CA GLU A 88 -1.36 -0.02 -20.89
C GLU A 88 -0.61 1.32 -20.78
N GLN A 89 0.33 1.50 -19.84
CA GLN A 89 1.19 2.70 -19.75
C GLN A 89 2.62 2.45 -20.27
N ALA A 90 2.94 1.24 -20.73
CA ALA A 90 4.26 0.93 -21.26
C ALA A 90 4.40 1.26 -22.76
N GLU A 91 3.29 1.49 -23.48
CA GLU A 91 3.30 1.77 -24.92
C GLU A 91 3.47 3.27 -25.28
N GLU A 92 3.35 4.20 -24.32
CA GLU A 92 3.53 5.65 -24.58
C GLU A 92 4.93 6.18 -24.22
N VAL A 93 5.87 5.32 -23.85
CA VAL A 93 7.29 5.70 -23.59
C VAL A 93 8.25 4.84 -24.43
N SER A 94 7.97 4.67 -25.72
CA SER A 94 8.89 4.00 -26.65
C SER A 94 9.22 4.78 -27.93
N GLU A 95 8.82 6.05 -28.05
CA GLU A 95 9.07 6.85 -29.26
C GLU A 95 9.78 8.18 -28.97
N GLU A 96 10.97 8.17 -28.36
CA GLU A 96 11.98 9.22 -28.68
C GLU A 96 13.40 8.79 -28.27
N LEU A 97 13.97 7.80 -28.97
CA LEU A 97 15.42 7.72 -29.13
C LEU A 97 15.69 7.22 -30.55
N VAL A 98 15.59 8.14 -31.51
CA VAL A 98 16.01 7.91 -32.89
C VAL A 98 17.54 7.86 -32.96
N GLU A 99 17.98 6.80 -33.61
CA GLU A 99 19.33 6.31 -33.85
C GLU A 99 20.19 7.20 -34.76
N VAL A 100 21.47 7.37 -34.41
CA VAL A 100 22.60 7.55 -35.36
C VAL A 100 23.88 7.13 -34.63
N GLY A 101 24.77 6.23 -35.08
CA GLY A 101 24.79 5.29 -36.19
C GLY A 101 26.02 4.37 -35.99
N SER A 102 25.89 3.07 -36.30
CA SER A 102 27.00 2.13 -36.54
C SER A 102 27.48 2.27 -38.01
N PRO A 103 28.66 1.77 -38.49
CA PRO A 103 29.28 0.48 -38.13
C PRO A 103 30.83 0.38 -38.22
N GLY A 104 31.41 -0.73 -37.77
CA GLY A 104 32.84 -1.04 -38.03
C GLY A 104 33.35 -2.38 -37.50
N LYS A 105 33.20 -3.43 -38.32
CA LYS A 105 33.58 -4.85 -38.16
C LYS A 105 34.97 -5.19 -37.58
N GLU A 106 34.97 -6.34 -36.89
CA GLU A 106 36.10 -7.23 -36.54
C GLU A 106 37.13 -7.46 -37.65
N ARG A 107 38.38 -7.75 -37.25
CA ARG A 107 39.23 -8.75 -37.92
C ARG A 107 40.30 -9.33 -36.97
N LYS A 108 40.32 -10.66 -36.89
CA LYS A 108 41.44 -11.50 -36.44
C LYS A 108 42.72 -11.17 -37.22
N GLN A 109 43.89 -11.34 -36.59
CA GLN A 109 45.03 -12.03 -37.22
C GLN A 109 46.05 -12.51 -36.17
N GLU A 110 46.35 -13.81 -36.24
CA GLU A 110 47.59 -14.44 -35.78
C GLU A 110 48.79 -13.88 -36.57
N SER A 111 49.93 -13.71 -35.90
CA SER A 111 51.28 -14.08 -36.37
C SER A 111 52.26 -14.02 -35.20
#